data_AF-A0A672YYN2-F1
#
_entry.id   AF-A0A672YYN2-F1
#
_cell.length_a   1.000
_cell.length_b   1.000
_cell.length_c   1.000
_cell.angle_alpha   90.00
_cell.angle_beta   90.00
_cell.angle_gamma   90.00
#
_symmetry.space_group_name_H-M   'P 1'
#
loop_
_entity.id
_entity.type
_entity.pdbx_description
1 polymer ?
#
loop_
_entity_poly.entity_id
_entity_poly.type
_entity_poly.pdbx_seq_one_letter_code
_entity_poly.pdbx_strand_id
1 'polypeptide(L)'
;MFDELQHKTVQHFSVYSSTTSLAADLVDLHMIRYEVDRDLMPLILSNTQYSIENGKEIQPEYDLPKIQRQILSHFLLGKPLISPNGIPTLIIRQQRNYKMVLEDVKAAVKQEPLPTRSLWAVDVELQSYSEVCDALSTVETALDFLAATDRGPDTPLSSYLEEELQMGKQTTAHVLTALSRCSLKHCVALWQLLASLKSENMLKLNRVRHYLEALGEDDPRRLTDFLSKGSVDTFLMEMHEFLVLELKKPEAHFHIQPSETDLLCALYVQDLCSDVPSNVSRDLQTLNCPLLLETHRLQILVLRLSSEK
;
A
#
# COMPACT_ATOMS: atom_id res chain seq x y z
N MET A 1 -4.60 -17.58 19.43
CA MET A 1 -4.27 -18.35 20.66
C MET A 1 -2.83 -18.11 21.12
N PHE A 2 -1.83 -18.09 20.22
CA PHE A 2 -0.42 -17.80 20.55
C PHE A 2 -0.22 -16.36 21.07
N ASP A 3 -0.77 -15.38 20.35
CA ASP A 3 -0.69 -13.96 20.74
C ASP A 3 -1.41 -13.67 22.06
N GLU A 4 -2.47 -14.40 22.36
CA GLU A 4 -3.26 -14.20 23.59
C GLU A 4 -2.53 -14.71 24.84
N LEU A 5 -1.79 -15.82 24.72
CA LEU A 5 -0.90 -16.32 25.77
C LEU A 5 0.28 -15.37 25.97
N GLN A 6 0.89 -14.86 24.88
CA GLN A 6 1.97 -13.87 24.98
C GLN A 6 1.48 -12.57 25.61
N HIS A 7 0.32 -12.04 25.19
CA HIS A 7 -0.23 -10.78 25.72
C HIS A 7 -0.61 -10.88 27.21
N LYS A 8 -1.21 -12.00 27.66
CA LYS A 8 -1.49 -12.24 29.09
C LYS A 8 -0.20 -12.39 29.90
N THR A 9 0.86 -12.97 29.32
CA THR A 9 2.17 -13.05 29.96
C THR A 9 2.83 -11.67 30.05
N VAL A 10 2.76 -10.84 29.00
CA VAL A 10 3.30 -9.47 28.96
C VAL A 10 2.59 -8.54 29.94
N GLN A 11 1.26 -8.62 30.07
CA GLN A 11 0.49 -7.77 30.99
C GLN A 11 0.71 -8.11 32.47
N HIS A 12 0.94 -9.39 32.81
CA HIS A 12 1.23 -9.79 34.19
C HIS A 12 2.72 -9.82 34.55
N PHE A 13 3.63 -9.91 33.56
CA PHE A 13 5.04 -10.22 33.76
C PHE A 13 5.98 -9.37 32.87
N SER A 14 5.67 -8.10 32.65
CA SER A 14 6.47 -7.10 31.88
C SER A 14 7.95 -6.96 32.30
N VAL A 15 8.38 -7.67 33.34
CA VAL A 15 9.75 -7.70 33.87
C VAL A 15 10.63 -8.75 33.17
N TYR A 16 10.08 -9.71 32.41
CA TYR A 16 10.83 -10.90 31.97
C TYR A 16 11.19 -10.98 30.46
N SER A 17 10.69 -10.09 29.61
CA SER A 17 11.06 -10.04 28.18
C SER A 17 11.62 -8.66 27.82
N SER A 18 12.94 -8.50 27.93
CA SER A 18 13.66 -7.28 27.55
C SER A 18 14.01 -7.23 26.06
N THR A 19 13.75 -8.31 25.31
CA THR A 19 14.22 -8.49 23.93
C THR A 19 13.05 -8.67 22.97
N THR A 20 13.10 -7.94 21.86
CA THR A 20 12.15 -8.03 20.75
C THR A 20 12.88 -8.61 19.55
N SER A 21 12.28 -9.58 18.87
CA SER A 21 12.82 -10.21 17.66
C SER A 21 11.85 -10.03 16.48
N LEU A 22 12.38 -9.86 15.27
CA LEU A 22 11.56 -9.82 14.06
C LEU A 22 11.07 -11.22 13.68
N ALA A 23 9.90 -11.31 13.04
CA ALA A 23 9.35 -12.57 12.54
C ALA A 23 10.28 -13.26 11.52
N ALA A 24 11.04 -12.48 10.75
CA ALA A 24 12.02 -12.98 9.78
C ALA A 24 13.20 -13.73 10.42
N ASP A 25 13.57 -13.35 11.64
CA ASP A 25 14.77 -13.84 12.34
C ASP A 25 14.44 -14.89 13.41
N LEU A 26 13.26 -15.50 13.31
CA LEU A 26 12.83 -16.53 14.25
C LEU A 26 13.62 -17.83 14.05
N VAL A 27 14.38 -18.20 15.06
CA VAL A 27 14.96 -19.54 15.20
C VAL A 27 14.14 -20.34 16.22
N ASP A 28 14.29 -21.67 16.21
CA ASP A 28 13.59 -22.59 17.10
C ASP A 28 13.67 -22.21 18.60
N LEU A 29 14.79 -21.60 19.01
CA LEU A 29 15.02 -21.11 20.37
C LEU A 29 14.09 -19.96 20.78
N HIS A 30 13.60 -19.16 19.82
CA HIS A 30 12.67 -18.05 20.07
C HIS A 30 11.23 -18.55 20.30
N MET A 31 10.90 -19.77 19.86
CA MET A 31 9.56 -20.33 20.04
C MET A 31 9.38 -20.97 21.42
N ILE A 32 8.19 -20.82 21.99
CA ILE A 32 7.77 -21.60 23.16
C ILE A 32 7.49 -23.02 22.66
N ARG A 33 8.31 -23.97 23.08
CA ARG A 33 8.19 -25.39 22.77
C ARG A 33 8.19 -26.19 24.06
N TYR A 34 7.28 -27.14 24.17
CA TYR A 34 7.19 -28.09 25.27
C TYR A 34 6.52 -29.37 24.77
N GLU A 35 6.91 -30.51 25.33
CA GLU A 35 6.27 -31.80 25.14
C GLU A 35 5.50 -32.16 26.41
N VAL A 36 4.22 -32.48 26.29
CA VAL A 36 3.33 -32.65 27.45
C VAL A 36 3.84 -33.77 28.38
N ASP A 37 4.13 -34.94 27.83
CA ASP A 37 4.51 -36.11 28.61
C ASP A 37 5.91 -36.05 29.19
N ARG A 38 6.84 -35.36 28.50
CA ARG A 38 8.24 -35.27 28.92
C ARG A 38 8.53 -34.07 29.80
N ASP A 39 7.88 -32.94 29.55
CA ASP A 39 8.24 -31.68 30.18
C ASP A 39 7.18 -31.25 31.21
N LEU A 40 5.90 -31.24 30.82
CA LEU A 40 4.83 -30.74 31.70
C LEU A 40 4.40 -31.77 32.74
N MET A 41 4.22 -33.03 32.35
CA MET A 41 3.74 -34.08 33.25
C MET A 41 4.67 -34.29 34.45
N PRO A 42 6.01 -34.42 34.30
CA PRO A 42 6.90 -34.56 35.46
C PRO A 42 6.90 -33.32 36.35
N LEU A 43 6.80 -32.12 35.75
CA LEU A 43 6.73 -30.86 36.49
C LEU A 43 5.45 -30.81 37.34
N ILE A 44 4.29 -31.14 36.77
CA ILE A 44 3.01 -31.15 37.49
C ILE A 44 3.05 -32.18 38.63
N LEU A 45 3.44 -33.42 38.33
CA LEU A 45 3.48 -34.51 39.32
C LEU A 45 4.47 -34.25 40.46
N SER A 46 5.59 -33.56 40.18
CA SER A 46 6.55 -33.18 41.23
C SER A 46 6.02 -32.12 42.21
N ASN A 47 4.90 -31.47 41.87
CA ASN A 47 4.23 -30.45 42.68
C ASN A 47 2.81 -30.87 43.09
N THR A 48 2.46 -32.15 42.96
CA THR A 48 1.25 -32.74 43.54
C THR A 48 1.55 -33.40 44.88
N GLN A 49 0.74 -33.08 45.88
CA GLN A 49 0.79 -33.73 47.18
C GLN A 49 -0.40 -34.68 47.33
N TYR A 50 -0.15 -35.85 47.90
CA TYR A 50 -1.17 -36.86 48.20
C TYR A 50 -1.30 -36.95 49.71
N SER A 51 -2.52 -36.74 50.22
CA SER A 51 -2.85 -36.92 51.63
C SER A 51 -3.78 -38.12 51.80
N ILE A 52 -3.60 -38.85 52.90
CA ILE A 52 -4.43 -39.99 53.26
C ILE A 52 -5.00 -39.69 54.64
N GLU A 53 -6.32 -39.49 54.73
CA GLU A 53 -7.02 -39.42 56.01
C GLU A 53 -7.90 -40.67 56.18
N ASN A 54 -7.83 -41.30 57.35
CA ASN A 54 -8.66 -42.45 57.72
C ASN A 54 -8.64 -43.63 56.73
N GLY A 55 -7.48 -43.88 56.10
CA GLY A 55 -7.29 -45.02 55.20
C GLY A 55 -7.99 -44.88 53.83
N LYS A 56 -8.52 -43.70 53.50
CA LYS A 56 -8.98 -43.36 52.15
C LYS A 56 -8.07 -42.29 51.57
N GLU A 57 -7.62 -42.50 50.34
CA GLU A 57 -6.86 -41.51 49.58
C GLU A 57 -7.77 -40.30 49.30
N ILE A 58 -7.30 -39.10 49.64
CA ILE A 58 -7.98 -37.84 49.31
C ILE A 58 -7.52 -37.39 47.92
N GLN A 59 -8.36 -36.59 47.26
CA GLN A 59 -8.06 -35.95 45.98
C GLN A 59 -6.68 -35.27 45.99
N PRO A 60 -5.91 -35.37 44.89
CA PRO A 60 -4.58 -34.77 44.80
C PRO A 60 -4.64 -33.25 44.96
N GLU A 61 -3.73 -32.71 45.79
CA GLU A 61 -3.58 -31.27 46.00
C GLU A 61 -2.44 -30.74 45.13
N TYR A 62 -2.74 -29.74 44.29
CA TYR A 62 -1.78 -29.15 43.36
C TYR A 62 -1.27 -27.81 43.89
N ASP A 63 0.06 -27.67 44.03
CA ASP A 63 0.69 -26.37 44.32
C ASP A 63 0.75 -25.52 43.04
N LEU A 64 -0.40 -24.95 42.67
CA LEU A 64 -0.56 -24.12 41.47
C LEU A 64 0.44 -22.93 41.43
N PRO A 65 0.71 -22.21 42.54
CA PRO A 65 1.72 -21.15 42.55
C PRO A 65 3.12 -21.64 42.16
N LYS A 66 3.52 -22.81 42.65
CA LYS A 66 4.84 -23.39 42.33
C LYS A 66 4.91 -23.92 40.91
N ILE A 67 3.85 -24.60 40.45
CA ILE A 67 3.72 -25.05 39.05
C ILE A 67 3.82 -23.85 38.10
N GLN A 68 3.09 -22.77 38.37
CA GLN A 68 3.12 -21.55 37.56
C GLN A 68 4.53 -20.95 37.48
N ARG A 69 5.24 -20.83 38.60
CA ARG A 69 6.63 -20.31 38.61
C ARG A 69 7.58 -21.20 37.82
N GLN A 70 7.42 -22.52 37.91
CA GLN A 70 8.26 -23.45 37.16
C GLN A 70 7.97 -23.38 35.66
N ILE A 71 6.70 -23.30 35.24
CA ILE A 71 6.34 -23.13 33.83
C ILE A 71 6.92 -21.83 33.27
N LEU A 72 6.78 -20.73 34.02
CA LEU A 72 7.33 -19.43 33.62
C LEU A 72 8.85 -19.48 33.46
N SER A 73 9.56 -20.03 34.44
CA SER A 73 11.03 -20.10 34.42
C SER A 73 11.58 -21.03 33.34
N HIS A 74 10.95 -22.17 33.07
CA HIS A 74 11.50 -23.16 32.13
C HIS A 74 11.12 -22.90 30.66
N PHE A 75 9.92 -22.37 30.39
CA PHE A 75 9.41 -22.28 29.01
C PHE A 75 9.26 -20.85 28.49
N LEU A 76 9.04 -19.88 29.38
CA LEU A 76 8.64 -18.53 28.99
C LEU A 76 9.75 -17.49 29.23
N LEU A 77 10.58 -17.69 30.26
CA LEU A 77 11.65 -16.76 30.61
C LEU A 77 12.72 -16.72 29.51
N GLY A 78 13.10 -15.51 29.10
CA GLY A 78 14.08 -15.29 28.03
C GLY A 78 13.54 -15.44 26.60
N LYS A 79 12.24 -15.70 26.43
CA LYS A 79 11.61 -15.69 25.09
C LYS A 79 11.37 -14.25 24.63
N PRO A 80 11.74 -13.91 23.38
CA PRO A 80 11.56 -12.57 22.87
C PRO A 80 10.08 -12.30 22.52
N LEU A 81 9.71 -11.02 22.52
CA LEU A 81 8.47 -10.58 21.89
C LEU A 81 8.63 -10.66 20.36
N ILE A 82 7.70 -11.33 19.67
CA ILE A 82 7.75 -11.45 18.21
C ILE A 82 7.07 -10.22 17.60
N SER A 83 7.84 -9.42 16.85
CA SER A 83 7.28 -8.34 16.04
C SER A 83 6.67 -8.90 14.75
N PRO A 84 5.48 -8.43 14.33
CA PRO A 84 4.90 -8.80 13.03
C PRO A 84 5.72 -8.26 11.84
N ASN A 85 6.70 -7.39 12.10
CA ASN A 85 7.57 -6.86 11.06
C ASN A 85 8.48 -7.96 10.50
N GLY A 86 8.60 -8.02 9.17
CA GLY A 86 9.45 -8.99 8.47
C GLY A 86 8.76 -10.31 8.10
N ILE A 87 7.45 -10.46 8.31
CA ILE A 87 6.71 -11.63 7.79
C ILE A 87 6.79 -11.59 6.25
N PRO A 88 7.31 -12.64 5.59
CA PRO A 88 7.36 -12.71 4.14
C PRO A 88 5.94 -12.62 3.57
N THR A 89 5.58 -11.44 3.05
CA THR A 89 4.26 -11.18 2.52
C THR A 89 4.38 -11.06 1.01
N LEU A 90 3.61 -11.87 0.28
CA LEU A 90 3.49 -11.73 -1.16
C LEU A 90 2.63 -10.48 -1.44
N ILE A 91 3.29 -9.37 -1.78
CA ILE A 91 2.60 -8.16 -2.22
C ILE A 91 2.26 -8.35 -3.70
N ILE A 92 0.98 -8.52 -4.02
CA ILE A 92 0.51 -8.50 -5.41
C ILE A 92 0.79 -7.10 -5.96
N ARG A 93 1.42 -6.98 -7.14
CA ARG A 93 1.75 -5.68 -7.78
C ARG A 93 0.56 -4.70 -7.84
N GLN A 94 -0.67 -5.23 -7.94
CA GLN A 94 -1.92 -4.47 -7.99
C GLN A 94 -2.37 -3.90 -6.64
N GLN A 95 -1.82 -4.40 -5.53
CA GLN A 95 -2.08 -3.94 -4.16
C GLN A 95 -0.94 -3.08 -3.62
N ARG A 96 -0.01 -2.67 -4.49
CA ARG A 96 1.12 -1.83 -4.07
C ARG A 96 0.62 -0.44 -3.71
N ASN A 97 1.01 0.02 -2.53
CA ASN A 97 0.70 1.37 -2.07
C ASN A 97 1.64 2.37 -2.78
N TYR A 98 1.18 2.92 -3.91
CA TYR A 98 1.97 3.89 -4.67
C TYR A 98 2.15 5.20 -3.91
N LYS A 99 1.24 5.60 -3.01
CA LYS A 99 1.44 6.73 -2.10
C LYS A 99 2.78 6.66 -1.38
N MET A 100 3.07 5.53 -0.73
CA MET A 100 4.35 5.34 -0.02
C MET A 100 5.54 5.41 -0.97
N VAL A 101 5.46 4.74 -2.13
CA VAL A 101 6.54 4.77 -3.14
C VAL A 101 6.79 6.20 -3.63
N LEU A 102 5.74 6.96 -3.90
CA LEU A 102 5.83 8.34 -4.37
C LEU A 102 6.37 9.27 -3.28
N GLU A 103 6.02 9.07 -2.01
CA GLU A 103 6.60 9.80 -0.88
C GLU A 103 8.09 9.52 -0.71
N ASP A 104 8.49 8.25 -0.73
CA ASP A 104 9.90 7.84 -0.64
C ASP A 104 10.72 8.42 -1.80
N VAL A 105 10.18 8.38 -3.03
CA VAL A 105 10.83 8.97 -4.20
C VAL A 105 10.94 10.49 -4.10
N LYS A 106 9.90 11.19 -3.62
CA LYS A 106 9.94 12.65 -3.42
C LYS A 106 10.96 13.04 -2.35
N ALA A 107 11.15 12.20 -1.33
CA ALA A 107 12.16 12.39 -0.30
C ALA A 107 13.58 12.14 -0.81
N ALA A 108 13.77 11.15 -1.68
CA ALA A 108 15.08 10.78 -2.23
C ALA A 108 15.54 11.70 -3.38
N VAL A 109 14.64 12.02 -4.31
CA VAL A 109 14.94 12.78 -5.54
C VAL A 109 13.95 13.93 -5.68
N LYS A 110 14.46 15.17 -5.71
CA LYS A 110 13.64 16.36 -5.92
C LYS A 110 12.86 16.24 -7.25
N GLN A 111 11.54 16.13 -7.15
CA GLN A 111 10.66 16.01 -8.31
C GLN A 111 10.27 17.38 -8.89
N GLU A 112 10.15 17.44 -10.21
CA GLU A 112 9.83 18.62 -11.02
C GLU A 112 8.74 18.26 -12.06
N PRO A 113 7.92 19.24 -12.50
CA PRO A 113 6.89 18.99 -13.51
C PRO A 113 7.50 18.57 -14.84
N LEU A 114 6.74 17.81 -15.64
CA LEU A 114 7.17 17.38 -16.97
C LEU A 114 7.37 18.58 -17.90
N PRO A 115 8.49 18.64 -18.64
CA PRO A 115 8.65 19.65 -19.67
C PRO A 115 7.72 19.34 -20.84
N THR A 116 7.23 20.38 -21.52
CA THR A 116 6.31 20.27 -22.67
C THR A 116 6.81 19.25 -23.70
N ARG A 117 8.12 19.29 -24.01
CA ARG A 117 8.74 18.39 -25.00
C ARG A 117 8.60 16.90 -24.68
N SER A 118 8.51 16.54 -23.39
CA SER A 118 8.30 15.17 -22.96
C SER A 118 6.85 14.75 -23.10
N LEU A 119 5.90 15.66 -22.83
CA LEU A 119 4.49 15.40 -23.10
C LEU A 119 4.24 15.12 -24.59
N TRP A 120 4.81 15.95 -25.46
CA TRP A 120 4.74 15.73 -26.91
C TRP A 120 5.38 14.40 -27.32
N ALA A 121 6.49 13.99 -26.70
CA ALA A 121 7.11 12.70 -27.01
C ALA A 121 6.21 11.54 -26.59
N VAL A 122 5.64 11.58 -25.39
CA VAL A 122 4.68 10.55 -24.94
C VAL A 122 3.47 10.50 -25.87
N ASP A 123 2.90 11.65 -26.24
CA ASP A 123 1.70 11.74 -27.07
C ASP A 123 1.93 11.25 -28.51
N VAL A 124 3.11 11.50 -29.08
CA VAL A 124 3.47 11.05 -30.43
C VAL A 124 3.85 9.57 -30.45
N GLU A 125 4.64 9.11 -29.48
CA GLU A 125 5.24 7.78 -29.49
C GLU A 125 4.32 6.68 -28.92
N LEU A 126 3.36 7.01 -28.05
CA LEU A 126 2.48 6.03 -27.39
C LEU A 126 1.03 6.17 -27.87
N GLN A 127 0.72 5.57 -29.03
CA GLN A 127 -0.59 5.71 -29.69
C GLN A 127 -1.59 4.62 -29.24
N SER A 128 -1.11 3.47 -28.79
CA SER A 128 -1.96 2.34 -28.40
C SER A 128 -2.05 2.15 -26.89
N TYR A 129 -3.15 1.52 -26.45
CA TYR A 129 -3.34 1.15 -25.04
C TYR A 129 -2.22 0.25 -24.50
N SER A 130 -1.68 -0.66 -25.33
CA SER A 130 -0.59 -1.57 -24.92
C SER A 130 0.70 -0.79 -24.67
N GLU A 131 1.08 0.10 -25.59
CA GLU A 131 2.28 0.93 -25.45
C GLU A 131 2.23 1.81 -24.20
N VAL A 132 1.06 2.39 -23.91
CA VAL A 132 0.86 3.16 -22.66
C VAL A 132 0.98 2.28 -21.43
N CYS A 133 0.47 1.04 -21.47
CA CYS A 133 0.62 0.09 -20.35
C CYS A 133 2.07 -0.35 -20.15
N ASP A 134 2.81 -0.59 -21.23
CA ASP A 134 4.21 -1.01 -21.20
C ASP A 134 5.10 0.13 -20.67
N ALA A 135 4.87 1.36 -21.14
CA ALA A 135 5.53 2.55 -20.63
C ALA A 135 5.23 2.77 -19.15
N LEU A 136 3.96 2.68 -18.74
CA LEU A 136 3.58 2.81 -17.34
C LEU A 136 4.26 1.76 -16.47
N SER A 137 4.25 0.49 -16.89
CA SER A 137 4.88 -0.60 -16.13
C SER A 137 6.40 -0.42 -16.00
N THR A 138 7.03 0.13 -17.04
CA THR A 138 8.46 0.46 -17.04
C THR A 138 8.76 1.57 -16.04
N VAL A 139 7.94 2.63 -16.00
CA VAL A 139 8.09 3.74 -15.05
C VAL A 139 7.77 3.30 -13.61
N GLU A 140 6.74 2.48 -13.40
CA GLU A 140 6.44 1.86 -12.10
C GLU A 140 7.65 1.09 -11.58
N THR A 141 8.25 0.24 -12.43
CA THR A 141 9.48 -0.48 -12.07
C THR A 141 10.61 0.49 -11.74
N ALA A 142 10.77 1.59 -12.47
CA ALA A 142 11.80 2.58 -12.17
C ALA A 142 11.60 3.23 -10.80
N LEU A 143 10.38 3.63 -10.47
CA LEU A 143 10.01 4.25 -9.18
C LEU A 143 10.34 3.34 -8.01
N ASP A 144 10.19 2.03 -8.17
CA ASP A 144 10.44 1.03 -7.12
C ASP A 144 11.88 1.04 -6.60
N PHE A 145 12.83 1.36 -7.48
CA PHE A 145 14.26 1.40 -7.15
C PHE A 145 14.75 2.83 -6.98
N LEU A 146 13.99 3.82 -7.44
CA LEU A 146 14.41 5.21 -7.47
C LEU A 146 14.64 5.79 -6.08
N ALA A 147 13.88 5.36 -5.08
CA ALA A 147 14.11 5.78 -3.69
C ALA A 147 15.47 5.31 -3.12
N ALA A 148 16.06 4.26 -3.70
CA ALA A 148 17.33 3.69 -3.28
C ALA A 148 18.50 4.04 -4.21
N THR A 149 18.28 4.85 -5.26
CA THR A 149 19.34 5.22 -6.20
C THR A 149 20.30 6.24 -5.59
N ASP A 150 21.56 6.21 -6.00
CA ASP A 150 22.55 7.25 -5.73
C ASP A 150 22.67 8.29 -6.87
N ARG A 151 21.85 8.13 -7.93
CA ARG A 151 21.84 9.00 -9.10
C ARG A 151 21.18 10.35 -8.85
N GLY A 152 21.71 11.37 -9.51
CA GLY A 152 21.19 12.74 -9.41
C GLY A 152 19.87 12.96 -10.18
N PRO A 153 19.09 14.00 -9.83
CA PRO A 153 17.77 14.30 -10.43
C PRO A 153 17.80 14.55 -11.95
N ASP A 154 18.91 15.05 -12.47
CA ASP A 154 19.08 15.34 -13.90
C ASP A 154 19.55 14.13 -14.73
N THR A 155 19.77 12.97 -14.10
CA THR A 155 20.13 11.74 -14.80
C THR A 155 19.01 11.36 -15.79
N PRO A 156 19.30 11.15 -17.08
CA PRO A 156 18.29 10.76 -18.06
C PRO A 156 17.60 9.46 -17.66
N LEU A 157 16.27 9.43 -17.78
CA LEU A 157 15.50 8.24 -17.40
C LEU A 157 15.88 7.05 -18.28
N SER A 158 16.10 7.25 -19.58
CA SER A 158 16.55 6.19 -20.49
C SER A 158 17.87 5.55 -20.04
N SER A 159 18.86 6.36 -19.66
CA SER A 159 20.15 5.87 -19.17
C SER A 159 19.98 5.07 -17.86
N TYR A 160 19.16 5.55 -16.93
CA TYR A 160 18.86 4.81 -15.70
C TYR A 160 18.20 3.44 -15.97
N LEU A 161 17.22 3.40 -16.89
CA LEU A 161 16.53 2.16 -17.27
C LEU A 161 17.48 1.16 -17.95
N GLU A 162 18.37 1.64 -18.82
CA GLU A 162 19.27 0.80 -19.61
C GLU A 162 20.50 0.34 -18.81
N GLU A 163 21.12 1.24 -18.06
CA GLU A 163 22.42 1.02 -17.44
C GLU A 163 22.30 0.48 -16.01
N GLU A 164 21.36 0.99 -15.21
CA GLU A 164 21.19 0.55 -13.81
C GLU A 164 20.21 -0.60 -13.69
N LEU A 165 19.01 -0.42 -14.24
CA LEU A 165 17.95 -1.44 -14.15
C LEU A 165 18.07 -2.52 -15.23
N GLN A 166 19.01 -2.37 -16.17
CA GLN A 166 19.30 -3.34 -17.23
C GLN A 166 18.07 -3.75 -18.06
N MET A 167 17.13 -2.82 -18.25
CA MET A 167 15.85 -3.05 -18.93
C MET A 167 15.88 -2.79 -20.43
N GLY A 168 16.98 -2.27 -20.99
CA GLY A 168 17.05 -1.84 -22.40
C GLY A 168 16.70 -2.92 -23.44
N LYS A 169 16.90 -4.21 -23.14
CA LYS A 169 16.53 -5.33 -24.04
C LYS A 169 15.07 -5.76 -23.91
N GLN A 170 14.44 -5.46 -22.77
CA GLN A 170 13.08 -5.87 -22.43
C GLN A 170 12.06 -4.78 -22.78
N THR A 171 12.49 -3.51 -22.79
CA THR A 171 11.67 -2.37 -23.15
C THR A 171 11.68 -2.16 -24.67
N THR A 172 10.50 -1.92 -25.25
CA THR A 172 10.38 -1.64 -26.68
C THR A 172 11.02 -0.29 -27.03
N ALA A 173 11.59 -0.19 -28.24
CA ALA A 173 12.31 1.01 -28.68
C ALA A 173 11.42 2.27 -28.67
N HIS A 174 10.13 2.14 -29.01
CA HIS A 174 9.17 3.25 -28.94
C HIS A 174 8.96 3.75 -27.51
N VAL A 175 8.85 2.86 -26.53
CA VAL A 175 8.73 3.25 -25.12
C VAL A 175 9.99 3.95 -24.63
N LEU A 176 11.19 3.44 -24.94
CA LEU A 176 12.43 4.12 -24.59
C LEU A 176 12.55 5.50 -25.25
N THR A 177 12.09 5.63 -26.50
CA THR A 177 12.06 6.90 -27.23
C THR A 177 11.14 7.91 -26.56
N ALA A 178 9.93 7.48 -26.15
CA ALA A 178 8.98 8.31 -25.41
C ALA A 178 9.56 8.82 -24.08
N LEU A 179 10.27 7.94 -23.35
CA LEU A 179 10.85 8.24 -22.03
C LEU A 179 12.20 8.98 -22.11
N SER A 180 12.88 8.98 -23.25
CA SER A 180 14.22 9.55 -23.44
C SER A 180 14.34 11.04 -23.15
N ARG A 181 13.22 11.77 -23.20
CA ARG A 181 13.17 13.21 -22.91
C ARG A 181 12.93 13.52 -21.44
N CYS A 182 12.77 12.50 -20.61
CA CYS A 182 12.60 12.62 -19.17
C CYS A 182 13.92 12.33 -18.45
N SER A 183 13.99 12.80 -17.21
CA SER A 183 15.07 12.54 -16.25
C SER A 183 14.45 12.14 -14.92
N LEU A 184 15.26 11.68 -13.97
CA LEU A 184 14.75 11.11 -12.70
C LEU A 184 13.85 12.05 -11.89
N LYS A 185 14.08 13.36 -11.97
CA LYS A 185 13.19 14.37 -11.36
C LYS A 185 11.79 14.43 -11.96
N HIS A 186 11.56 13.85 -13.12
CA HIS A 186 10.27 13.89 -13.80
C HIS A 186 9.44 12.61 -13.60
N CYS A 187 9.99 11.59 -12.94
CA CYS A 187 9.39 10.25 -12.87
C CYS A 187 7.99 10.24 -12.23
N VAL A 188 7.77 11.05 -11.18
CA VAL A 188 6.45 11.15 -10.56
C VAL A 188 5.44 11.77 -11.53
N ALA A 189 5.75 12.92 -12.14
CA ALA A 189 4.85 13.56 -13.11
C ALA A 189 4.60 12.68 -14.35
N LEU A 190 5.60 11.89 -14.77
CA LEU A 190 5.49 10.95 -15.88
C LEU A 190 4.59 9.76 -15.57
N TRP A 191 4.71 9.19 -14.37
CA TRP A 191 3.81 8.13 -13.92
C TRP A 191 2.35 8.60 -13.92
N GLN A 192 2.10 9.81 -13.41
CA GLN A 192 0.77 10.44 -13.38
C GLN A 192 0.17 10.57 -14.78
N LEU A 193 0.96 11.10 -15.72
CA LEU A 193 0.55 11.23 -17.11
C LEU A 193 0.21 9.87 -17.71
N LEU A 194 1.11 8.88 -17.62
CA LEU A 194 0.92 7.58 -18.24
C LEU A 194 -0.27 6.82 -17.65
N ALA A 195 -0.44 6.89 -16.33
CA ALA A 195 -1.57 6.29 -15.67
C ALA A 195 -2.88 7.00 -16.07
N SER A 196 -2.85 8.32 -16.31
CA SER A 196 -4.01 9.07 -16.84
C SER A 196 -4.35 8.75 -18.30
N LEU A 197 -3.34 8.57 -19.16
CA LEU A 197 -3.52 8.13 -20.53
C LEU A 197 -4.08 6.71 -20.61
N LYS A 198 -3.64 5.82 -19.70
CA LYS A 198 -4.16 4.46 -19.59
C LYS A 198 -5.66 4.45 -19.31
N SER A 199 -6.11 5.25 -18.34
CA SER A 199 -7.53 5.42 -18.05
C SER A 199 -8.31 6.08 -19.19
N GLU A 200 -7.76 7.11 -19.84
CA GLU A 200 -8.39 7.75 -21.01
C GLU A 200 -8.65 6.71 -22.10
N ASN A 201 -7.65 5.86 -22.38
CA ASN A 201 -7.78 4.78 -23.34
C ASN A 201 -8.78 3.71 -22.91
N MET A 202 -8.89 3.37 -21.62
CA MET A 202 -9.94 2.48 -21.10
C MET A 202 -11.35 3.03 -21.30
N LEU A 203 -11.53 4.35 -21.14
CA LEU A 203 -12.79 5.05 -21.40
C LEU A 203 -13.13 5.03 -22.89
N LYS A 204 -12.18 5.38 -23.77
CA LYS A 204 -12.35 5.31 -25.25
C LYS A 204 -12.72 3.90 -25.72
N LEU A 205 -12.12 2.88 -25.11
CA LEU A 205 -12.40 1.46 -25.40
C LEU A 205 -13.70 0.96 -24.75
N ASN A 206 -14.48 1.83 -24.11
CA ASN A 206 -15.77 1.52 -23.49
C ASN A 206 -15.74 0.47 -22.37
N ARG A 207 -14.56 0.23 -21.78
CA ARG A 207 -14.37 -0.81 -20.75
C ARG A 207 -14.88 -0.40 -19.36
N VAL A 208 -15.25 0.87 -19.19
CA VAL A 208 -15.63 1.50 -17.90
C VAL A 208 -17.05 2.11 -17.97
N ARG A 209 -17.82 1.81 -19.05
CA ARG A 209 -19.14 2.42 -19.32
C ARG A 209 -20.17 2.27 -18.19
N HIS A 210 -20.03 1.28 -17.33
CA HIS A 210 -20.93 1.03 -16.20
C HIS A 210 -20.82 2.11 -15.10
N TYR A 211 -19.77 2.95 -15.11
CA TYR A 211 -19.59 4.06 -14.16
C TYR A 211 -19.85 5.44 -14.75
N LEU A 212 -20.08 5.54 -16.07
CA LEU A 212 -20.37 6.81 -16.75
C LEU A 212 -21.89 7.02 -16.83
N GLU A 213 -22.50 7.40 -15.72
CA GLU A 213 -23.81 8.06 -15.77
C GLU A 213 -23.65 9.48 -16.32
N ALA A 214 -24.63 9.97 -17.07
CA ALA A 214 -24.62 11.34 -17.55
C ALA A 214 -24.64 12.30 -16.34
N LEU A 215 -23.71 13.26 -16.31
CA LEU A 215 -23.70 14.32 -15.30
C LEU A 215 -25.04 15.06 -15.31
N GLY A 216 -25.60 15.33 -14.13
CA GLY A 216 -26.81 16.12 -13.98
C GLY A 216 -26.57 17.59 -14.33
N GLU A 217 -27.65 18.37 -14.51
CA GLU A 217 -27.56 19.78 -14.96
C GLU A 217 -26.74 20.69 -14.00
N ASP A 218 -26.68 20.35 -12.71
CA ASP A 218 -25.96 21.13 -11.69
C ASP A 218 -24.51 20.66 -11.45
N ASP A 219 -24.14 19.46 -11.92
CA ASP A 219 -22.83 18.86 -11.65
C ASP A 219 -21.66 19.63 -12.29
N PRO A 220 -21.75 20.17 -13.53
CA PRO A 220 -20.68 20.99 -14.11
C PRO A 220 -20.36 22.26 -13.30
N ARG A 221 -21.39 22.88 -12.70
CA ARG A 221 -21.20 24.07 -11.84
C ARG A 221 -20.50 23.70 -10.55
N ARG A 222 -20.93 22.61 -9.91
CA ARG A 222 -20.30 22.07 -8.69
C ARG A 222 -18.85 21.69 -8.91
N LEU A 223 -18.56 21.05 -10.05
CA LEU A 223 -17.21 20.68 -10.47
C LEU A 223 -16.32 21.92 -10.68
N THR A 224 -16.86 22.96 -11.33
CA THR A 224 -16.14 24.22 -11.57
C THR A 224 -15.85 24.96 -10.26
N ASP A 225 -16.84 25.04 -9.37
CA ASP A 225 -16.68 25.64 -8.04
C ASP A 225 -15.64 24.87 -7.21
N PHE A 226 -15.66 23.54 -7.27
CA PHE A 226 -14.67 22.69 -6.63
C PHE A 226 -13.26 22.95 -7.15
N LEU A 227 -13.08 22.98 -8.49
CA LEU A 227 -11.78 23.22 -9.12
C LEU A 227 -11.26 24.65 -8.88
N SER A 228 -12.14 25.63 -8.65
CA SER A 228 -11.74 27.02 -8.40
C SER A 228 -11.07 27.25 -7.03
N LYS A 229 -11.20 26.31 -6.08
CA LYS A 229 -10.81 26.49 -4.67
C LYS A 229 -9.34 26.16 -4.33
N GLY A 230 -8.50 25.84 -5.32
CA GLY A 230 -7.05 25.92 -5.17
C GLY A 230 -6.33 24.74 -4.49
N SER A 231 -6.92 23.53 -4.46
CA SER A 231 -6.23 22.29 -4.07
C SER A 231 -6.29 21.20 -5.15
N VAL A 232 -6.51 21.63 -6.39
CA VAL A 232 -6.80 20.79 -7.54
C VAL A 232 -5.68 19.79 -7.82
N ASP A 233 -4.42 20.21 -7.82
CA ASP A 233 -3.33 19.32 -8.22
C ASP A 233 -3.15 18.16 -7.22
N THR A 234 -3.20 18.43 -5.92
CA THR A 234 -3.15 17.38 -4.88
C THR A 234 -4.40 16.51 -4.92
N PHE A 235 -5.59 17.10 -5.00
CA PHE A 235 -6.84 16.35 -5.06
C PHE A 235 -6.89 15.42 -6.29
N LEU A 236 -6.59 15.96 -7.46
CA LEU A 236 -6.62 15.20 -8.69
C LEU A 236 -5.61 14.05 -8.63
N MET A 237 -4.46 14.28 -8.00
CA MET A 237 -3.46 13.23 -7.76
C MET A 237 -3.95 12.09 -6.87
N GLU A 238 -4.59 12.43 -5.76
CA GLU A 238 -5.18 11.42 -4.88
C GLU A 238 -6.35 10.69 -5.57
N MET A 239 -7.14 11.37 -6.40
CA MET A 239 -8.21 10.73 -7.19
C MET A 239 -7.66 9.82 -8.28
N HIS A 240 -6.57 10.22 -8.92
CA HIS A 240 -5.88 9.40 -9.91
C HIS A 240 -5.39 8.09 -9.29
N GLU A 241 -4.76 8.19 -8.13
CA GLU A 241 -4.32 7.05 -7.34
C GLU A 241 -5.51 6.17 -6.92
N PHE A 242 -6.58 6.76 -6.38
CA PHE A 242 -7.82 6.04 -6.03
C PHE A 242 -8.37 5.20 -7.18
N LEU A 243 -8.60 5.82 -8.33
CA LEU A 243 -9.23 5.18 -9.47
C LEU A 243 -8.33 4.07 -10.04
N VAL A 244 -7.01 4.23 -9.99
CA VAL A 244 -6.06 3.22 -10.46
C VAL A 244 -5.87 2.07 -9.47
N LEU A 245 -5.97 2.32 -8.16
CA LEU A 245 -5.77 1.30 -7.12
C LEU A 245 -7.05 0.52 -6.79
N GLU A 246 -8.20 1.19 -6.68
CA GLU A 246 -9.45 0.58 -6.22
C GLU A 246 -10.29 0.01 -7.37
N LEU A 247 -10.33 0.66 -8.55
CA LEU A 247 -11.12 0.15 -9.70
C LEU A 247 -10.39 -0.91 -10.53
N LYS A 248 -9.13 -1.24 -10.21
CA LYS A 248 -8.30 -2.22 -10.93
C LYS A 248 -8.36 -3.63 -10.30
N LYS A 249 -9.09 -3.82 -9.20
CA LYS A 249 -9.31 -5.12 -8.56
C LYS A 249 -10.18 -5.99 -9.50
N PRO A 250 -9.69 -7.15 -9.98
CA PRO A 250 -10.43 -7.98 -10.96
C PRO A 250 -11.78 -8.48 -10.44
N GLU A 251 -12.00 -8.50 -9.12
CA GLU A 251 -13.29 -8.86 -8.50
C GLU A 251 -14.35 -7.75 -8.57
N ALA A 252 -13.98 -6.51 -8.87
CA ALA A 252 -14.92 -5.39 -9.06
C ALA A 252 -15.73 -5.50 -10.37
N HIS A 253 -15.24 -6.29 -11.34
CA HIS A 253 -15.86 -6.39 -12.65
C HIS A 253 -17.17 -7.18 -12.68
N PHE A 254 -17.52 -7.90 -11.62
CA PHE A 254 -18.68 -8.80 -11.67
C PHE A 254 -19.89 -8.40 -10.83
N HIS A 255 -19.82 -7.54 -9.80
CA HIS A 255 -21.02 -7.29 -8.98
C HIS A 255 -21.16 -5.94 -8.26
N ILE A 256 -20.38 -4.90 -8.58
CA ILE A 256 -20.59 -3.61 -7.89
C ILE A 256 -21.76 -2.85 -8.52
N GLN A 257 -22.85 -2.67 -7.78
CA GLN A 257 -23.95 -1.78 -8.19
C GLN A 257 -23.55 -0.30 -8.01
N PRO A 258 -24.11 0.64 -8.80
CA PRO A 258 -23.78 2.08 -8.70
C PRO A 258 -23.92 2.68 -7.28
N SER A 259 -24.79 2.11 -6.44
CA SER A 259 -24.96 2.52 -5.03
C SER A 259 -23.82 2.09 -4.10
N GLU A 260 -23.06 1.05 -4.48
CA GLU A 260 -21.91 0.54 -3.72
C GLU A 260 -20.62 1.28 -4.10
N THR A 261 -20.54 1.84 -5.31
CA THR A 261 -19.45 2.74 -5.70
C THR A 261 -19.46 4.03 -4.92
N ASP A 262 -20.62 4.65 -4.67
CA ASP A 262 -20.68 5.86 -3.85
C ASP A 262 -20.22 5.59 -2.41
N LEU A 263 -20.48 4.39 -1.88
CA LEU A 263 -19.99 3.95 -0.57
C LEU A 263 -18.48 3.71 -0.57
N LEU A 264 -17.92 3.11 -1.63
CA LEU A 264 -16.47 2.91 -1.80
C LEU A 264 -15.73 4.24 -2.01
N CYS A 265 -16.29 5.12 -2.83
CA CYS A 265 -15.85 6.51 -3.02
C CYS A 265 -15.91 7.24 -1.66
N ALA A 266 -16.99 7.10 -0.88
CA ALA A 266 -17.13 7.74 0.44
C ALA A 266 -16.15 7.18 1.50
N LEU A 267 -15.96 5.86 1.58
CA LEU A 267 -15.02 5.21 2.50
C LEU A 267 -13.57 5.59 2.18
N TYR A 268 -13.21 5.60 0.90
CA TYR A 268 -11.88 6.03 0.49
C TYR A 268 -11.68 7.52 0.70
N VAL A 269 -12.65 8.37 0.35
CA VAL A 269 -12.61 9.80 0.69
C VAL A 269 -12.44 9.97 2.19
N GLN A 270 -13.10 9.16 3.02
CA GLN A 270 -12.99 9.23 4.48
C GLN A 270 -11.59 8.83 4.99
N ASP A 271 -10.97 7.81 4.42
CA ASP A 271 -9.57 7.43 4.69
C ASP A 271 -8.59 8.49 4.17
N LEU A 272 -8.83 9.04 2.98
CA LEU A 272 -8.04 10.12 2.37
C LEU A 272 -8.13 11.43 3.17
N CYS A 273 -9.32 11.72 3.73
CA CYS A 273 -9.58 12.90 4.56
C CYS A 273 -8.79 12.90 5.88
N SER A 274 -8.17 11.78 6.25
CA SER A 274 -7.27 11.73 7.41
C SER A 274 -5.90 12.38 7.13
N ASP A 275 -5.48 12.44 5.86
CA ASP A 275 -4.17 12.95 5.43
C ASP A 275 -4.23 14.27 4.65
N VAL A 276 -5.43 14.76 4.31
CA VAL A 276 -5.64 15.96 3.50
C VAL A 276 -6.18 17.12 4.36
N PRO A 277 -5.78 18.38 4.12
CA PRO A 277 -6.32 19.55 4.81
C PRO A 277 -7.85 19.58 4.86
N SER A 278 -8.41 19.96 6.02
CA SER A 278 -9.83 19.85 6.36
C SER A 278 -10.80 20.60 5.42
N ASN A 279 -10.30 21.59 4.67
CA ASN A 279 -11.04 22.29 3.63
C ASN A 279 -11.30 21.41 2.38
N VAL A 280 -10.35 20.56 2.01
CA VAL A 280 -10.48 19.64 0.85
C VAL A 280 -11.36 18.46 1.20
N SER A 281 -11.23 17.95 2.44
CA SER A 281 -12.02 16.84 2.97
C SER A 281 -13.54 17.07 2.89
N ARG A 282 -13.98 18.29 3.23
CA ARG A 282 -15.41 18.64 3.20
C ARG A 282 -15.96 18.75 1.78
N ASP A 283 -15.17 19.29 0.87
CA ASP A 283 -15.56 19.46 -0.53
C ASP A 283 -15.56 18.12 -1.28
N LEU A 284 -14.66 17.20 -0.93
CA LEU A 284 -14.59 15.83 -1.42
C LEU A 284 -15.87 15.02 -1.17
N GLN A 285 -16.43 15.14 0.03
CA GLN A 285 -17.67 14.47 0.42
C GLN A 285 -18.90 14.95 -0.38
N THR A 286 -18.76 16.04 -1.15
CA THR A 286 -19.82 16.56 -2.01
C THR A 286 -19.78 16.00 -3.44
N LEU A 287 -18.73 15.27 -3.85
CA LEU A 287 -18.59 14.70 -5.19
C LEU A 287 -19.14 13.27 -5.22
N ASN A 288 -20.00 12.94 -6.19
CA ASN A 288 -20.40 11.57 -6.49
C ASN A 288 -19.39 10.91 -7.45
N CYS A 289 -19.43 9.58 -7.64
CA CYS A 289 -18.43 8.91 -8.48
C CYS A 289 -18.42 9.40 -9.96
N PRO A 290 -19.54 9.78 -10.61
CA PRO A 290 -19.52 10.43 -11.94
C PRO A 290 -18.74 11.75 -11.98
N LEU A 291 -18.95 12.64 -10.99
CA LEU A 291 -18.17 13.87 -10.86
C LEU A 291 -16.68 13.56 -10.64
N LEU A 292 -16.36 12.53 -9.84
CA LEU A 292 -15.00 12.10 -9.52
C LEU A 292 -14.25 11.51 -10.74
N LEU A 293 -14.98 10.86 -11.65
CA LEU A 293 -14.42 10.37 -12.90
C LEU A 293 -14.21 11.51 -13.91
N GLU A 294 -15.08 12.53 -13.89
CA GLU A 294 -14.91 13.72 -14.73
C GLU A 294 -13.80 14.65 -14.21
N THR A 295 -13.59 14.78 -12.89
CA THR A 295 -12.41 15.50 -12.35
C THR A 295 -11.12 14.87 -12.85
N HIS A 296 -11.04 13.54 -12.88
CA HIS A 296 -9.90 12.80 -13.42
C HIS A 296 -9.66 13.06 -14.91
N ARG A 297 -10.72 13.13 -15.72
CA ARG A 297 -10.61 13.57 -17.13
C ARG A 297 -10.12 15.01 -17.25
N LEU A 298 -10.55 15.90 -16.35
CA LEU A 298 -10.07 17.28 -16.30
C LEU A 298 -8.62 17.38 -15.83
N GLN A 299 -8.11 16.46 -15.00
CA GLN A 299 -6.69 16.40 -14.64
C GLN A 299 -5.78 16.20 -15.84
N ILE A 300 -6.19 15.37 -16.80
CA ILE A 300 -5.46 15.16 -18.04
C ILE A 300 -5.29 16.49 -18.78
N LEU A 301 -6.35 17.31 -18.80
CA LEU A 301 -6.32 18.63 -19.40
C LEU A 301 -5.45 19.61 -18.59
N VAL A 302 -5.53 19.59 -17.26
CA VAL A 302 -4.70 20.46 -16.39
C VAL A 302 -3.21 20.11 -16.47
N LEU A 303 -2.85 18.82 -16.49
CA LEU A 303 -1.46 18.38 -16.66
C LEU A 303 -0.91 18.76 -18.03
N ARG A 304 -1.73 18.70 -19.10
CA ARG A 304 -1.36 19.17 -20.43
C ARG A 304 -1.18 20.70 -20.45
N LEU A 305 -2.08 21.46 -19.85
CA LEU A 305 -2.07 22.93 -19.83
C LEU A 305 -0.98 23.53 -18.93
N SER A 306 -0.65 22.88 -17.80
CA SER A 306 0.38 23.36 -16.86
C SER A 306 1.79 23.27 -17.44
N SER A 307 1.97 22.52 -18.52
CA SER A 307 3.23 22.41 -19.25
C SER A 307 3.45 23.47 -20.33
N GLU A 308 2.43 24.29 -20.62
CA GLU A 308 2.48 25.36 -21.62
C GLU A 308 2.89 26.72 -21.01
N LYS A 309 3.14 26.78 -19.69
CA LYS A 309 3.63 27.96 -18.97
C LYS A 309 5.12 27.84 -18.67
#